data_AF-A0A3D2UT46-F1
#
_entry.id   AF-A0A3D2UT46-F1
#
_cell.length_a   1.000
_cell.length_b   1.000
_cell.length_c   1.000
_cell.angle_alpha   90.00
_cell.angle_beta   90.00
_cell.angle_gamma   90.00
#
_symmetry.space_group_name_H-M   'P 1'
#
loop_
_entity.id
_entity.type
_entity.pdbx_description
1 polymer ?
#
loop_
_entity_poly.entity_id
_entity_poly.type
_entity_poly.pdbx_seq_one_letter_code
_entity_poly.pdbx_strand_id
1 'polypeptide(L)'
;VKVTEPDALVEKLKRSDQIEINAFKHYRQFDEYFLFEKSSDGRLRFREDNLISEKGDVVNTRSRLTLLGHKREGEIGHDVLLSKSRFLAPATQSLRFYREYFKPKQEISVEKNRLRWHIKYKNTEFFVNIDEVKEP
;
A
#
# COMPACT_ATOMS: atom_id res chain seq x y z
N VAL A 1 -11.25 -2.69 -6.17
CA VAL A 1 -11.83 -2.06 -7.39
C VAL A 1 -10.74 -1.80 -8.41
N LYS A 2 -10.88 -2.37 -9.62
CA LYS A 2 -10.03 -2.03 -10.77
C LYS A 2 -10.57 -0.74 -11.40
N VAL A 3 -9.69 0.20 -11.73
CA VAL A 3 -10.07 1.48 -12.35
C VAL A 3 -9.58 1.47 -13.80
N THR A 4 -10.49 1.73 -14.75
CA THR A 4 -10.18 1.77 -16.19
C THR A 4 -9.67 3.14 -16.64
N GLU A 5 -10.18 4.22 -16.05
CA GLU A 5 -9.83 5.61 -16.40
C GLU A 5 -9.36 6.38 -15.15
N PRO A 6 -8.13 6.14 -14.67
CA PRO A 6 -7.63 6.76 -13.45
C PRO A 6 -7.58 8.29 -13.54
N ASP A 7 -7.23 8.85 -14.70
CA ASP A 7 -7.11 10.31 -14.86
C ASP A 7 -8.47 11.01 -14.76
N ALA A 8 -9.51 10.44 -15.36
CA ALA A 8 -10.87 10.98 -15.26
C ALA A 8 -11.39 10.96 -13.81
N LEU A 9 -11.02 9.94 -13.03
CA LEU A 9 -11.35 9.84 -11.61
C LEU A 9 -10.64 10.95 -10.81
N VAL A 10 -9.35 11.17 -11.07
CA VAL A 10 -8.57 12.22 -10.41
C VAL A 10 -9.14 13.61 -10.73
N GLU A 11 -9.51 13.86 -11.98
CA GLU A 11 -10.14 15.12 -12.37
C GLU A 11 -11.47 15.35 -11.66
N LYS A 12 -12.31 14.32 -11.55
CA LYS A 12 -13.56 14.40 -10.77
C LYS A 12 -13.31 14.68 -9.29
N LEU A 13 -12.28 14.05 -8.71
CA LEU A 13 -11.89 14.27 -7.32
C LEU A 13 -11.44 15.71 -7.08
N LYS A 14 -10.66 16.29 -7.99
CA LYS A 14 -10.18 17.68 -7.90
C LYS A 14 -11.27 18.74 -8.10
N ARG A 15 -12.30 18.45 -8.89
CA ARG A 15 -13.39 19.39 -9.22
C ARG A 15 -14.56 19.35 -8.24
N SER A 16 -14.51 18.49 -7.23
CA SER A 16 -15.62 18.33 -6.29
C SER A 16 -15.57 19.39 -5.19
N ASP A 17 -16.61 20.21 -5.09
CA ASP A 17 -16.74 21.21 -4.01
C ASP A 17 -16.94 20.59 -2.61
N GLN A 18 -17.25 19.29 -2.54
CA GLN A 18 -17.47 18.57 -1.28
C GLN A 18 -16.20 17.91 -0.73
N ILE A 19 -15.14 17.83 -1.53
CA ILE A 19 -13.90 17.12 -1.20
C ILE A 19 -12.79 18.15 -1.06
N GLU A 20 -12.25 18.28 0.14
CA GLU A 20 -11.05 19.07 0.38
C GLU A 20 -9.82 18.17 0.22
N ILE A 21 -8.83 18.61 -0.56
CA ILE A 21 -7.56 17.89 -0.74
C ILE A 21 -6.50 18.59 0.10
N ASN A 22 -6.06 17.92 1.17
CA ASN A 22 -5.13 18.49 2.15
C ASN A 22 -3.67 18.25 1.74
N ALA A 23 -3.40 17.14 1.04
CA ALA A 23 -2.06 16.81 0.58
C ALA A 23 -2.08 15.80 -0.57
N PHE A 24 -1.00 15.80 -1.34
CA PHE A 24 -0.70 14.79 -2.35
C PHE A 24 0.69 14.19 -2.09
N LYS A 25 0.82 12.87 -2.31
CA LYS A 25 2.09 12.15 -2.23
C LYS A 25 2.18 11.13 -3.35
N HIS A 26 3.36 11.03 -3.95
CA HIS A 26 3.70 10.05 -4.97
C HIS A 26 4.74 9.08 -4.39
N TYR A 27 4.44 7.78 -4.42
CA TYR A 27 5.36 6.74 -3.94
C TYR A 27 5.66 5.72 -5.03
N ARG A 28 6.93 5.30 -5.13
CA ARG A 28 7.28 3.98 -5.66
C ARG A 28 7.36 3.01 -4.49
N GLN A 29 6.63 1.91 -4.54
CA GLN A 29 6.49 0.97 -3.44
C GLN A 29 6.97 -0.41 -3.88
N PHE A 30 7.82 -1.00 -3.04
CA PHE A 30 8.33 -2.35 -3.21
C PHE A 30 7.82 -3.20 -2.06
N ASP A 31 6.85 -4.06 -2.36
CA ASP A 31 6.29 -4.99 -1.39
C ASP A 31 6.96 -6.36 -1.54
N GLU A 32 7.41 -6.92 -0.42
CA GLU A 32 7.89 -8.29 -0.32
C GLU A 32 7.03 -9.05 0.69
N TYR A 33 6.25 -10.01 0.19
CA TYR A 33 5.38 -10.84 1.01
C TYR A 33 6.07 -12.14 1.37
N PHE A 34 6.19 -12.40 2.66
CA PHE A 34 6.71 -13.62 3.24
C PHE A 34 5.55 -14.54 3.62
N LEU A 35 5.52 -15.72 3.02
CA LEU A 35 4.54 -16.76 3.26
C LEU A 35 5.19 -17.89 4.07
N PHE A 36 4.52 -18.31 5.13
CA PHE A 36 4.95 -19.36 6.03
C PHE A 36 4.15 -20.65 5.80
N GLU A 37 4.64 -21.78 6.30
CA GLU A 37 4.02 -23.09 6.11
C GLU A 37 2.58 -23.16 6.61
N LYS A 38 2.32 -22.61 7.80
CA LYS A 38 0.99 -22.61 8.39
C LYS A 38 0.28 -21.32 8.03
N SER A 39 -0.90 -21.43 7.41
CA SER A 39 -1.73 -20.26 7.10
C SER A 39 -2.16 -19.49 8.35
N SER A 40 -2.18 -20.15 9.52
CA SER A 40 -2.42 -19.58 10.85
C SER A 40 -1.33 -18.64 11.36
N ASP A 41 -0.20 -18.53 10.65
CA ASP A 41 0.88 -17.64 11.04
C ASP A 41 0.75 -16.26 10.34
N GLY A 42 -0.15 -16.17 9.37
CA GLY A 42 -0.46 -14.95 8.64
C GLY A 42 0.50 -14.72 7.48
N ARG A 43 0.56 -13.48 6.99
CA ARG A 43 1.55 -13.07 5.97
C ARG A 43 2.31 -11.86 6.49
N LEU A 44 3.62 -11.95 6.52
CA LEU A 44 4.46 -10.79 6.83
C LEU A 44 4.76 -10.05 5.53
N ARG A 45 4.65 -8.73 5.53
CA ARG A 45 5.03 -7.89 4.40
C ARG A 45 6.14 -6.94 4.83
N PHE A 46 7.29 -7.03 4.17
CA PHE A 46 8.26 -5.94 4.13
C PHE A 46 7.85 -4.98 3.01
N ARG A 47 7.83 -3.68 3.29
CA ARG A 47 7.54 -2.65 2.30
C ARG A 47 8.56 -1.54 2.39
N GLU A 48 9.17 -1.21 1.27
CA GLU A 48 9.90 0.03 1.07
C GLU A 48 9.02 1.04 0.32
N ASP A 49 8.87 2.25 0.89
CA ASP A 49 8.17 3.39 0.28
C ASP A 49 9.21 4.45 -0.10
N ASN A 50 9.43 4.64 -1.41
CA ASN A 50 10.24 5.74 -1.95
C ASN A 50 9.32 6.90 -2.29
N LEU A 51 9.42 8.00 -1.54
CA LEU A 51 8.70 9.24 -1.80
C LEU A 51 9.33 9.95 -3.00
N ILE A 52 8.52 10.22 -4.02
CA ILE A 52 8.95 10.82 -5.28
C ILE A 52 8.60 12.31 -5.29
N SER A 53 9.54 13.14 -5.74
CA SER A 53 9.35 14.57 -5.97
C SER A 53 8.58 14.84 -7.26
N GLU A 54 8.15 16.08 -7.46
CA GLU A 54 7.55 16.51 -8.73
C GLU A 54 8.52 16.37 -9.93
N LYS A 55 9.84 16.37 -9.68
CA LYS A 55 10.87 16.16 -10.71
C LYS A 55 11.13 14.68 -11.01
N GLY A 56 10.53 13.76 -10.25
CA GLY A 56 10.71 12.32 -10.40
C GLY A 56 11.82 11.71 -9.55
N ASP A 57 12.50 12.51 -8.72
CA ASP A 57 13.60 12.08 -7.85
C ASP A 57 13.09 11.46 -6.55
N VAL A 58 13.85 10.52 -5.98
CA VAL A 58 13.56 9.98 -4.64
C VAL A 58 14.01 10.99 -3.58
N VAL A 59 13.04 11.49 -2.80
CA VAL A 59 13.28 12.49 -1.73
C VAL A 59 13.52 11.81 -0.39
N ASN A 60 12.85 10.70 -0.15
CA ASN A 60 12.93 9.97 1.11
C ASN A 60 12.54 8.52 0.91
N THR A 61 13.18 7.62 1.65
CA THR A 61 12.89 6.20 1.67
C THR A 61 12.57 5.78 3.08
N ARG A 62 11.49 5.01 3.25
CA ARG A 62 11.17 4.37 4.54
C ARG A 62 10.76 2.93 4.33
N SER A 63 11.12 2.08 5.29
CA SER A 63 10.77 0.67 5.26
C SER A 63 9.98 0.25 6.48
N ARG A 64 9.03 -0.67 6.29
CA ARG A 64 8.13 -1.15 7.35
C ARG A 64 7.80 -2.62 7.20
N LEU A 65 7.61 -3.27 8.34
CA LEU A 65 7.06 -4.60 8.45
C LEU A 65 5.58 -4.52 8.81
N THR A 66 4.75 -5.29 8.14
CA THR A 66 3.33 -5.42 8.47
C THR A 66 3.00 -6.90 8.61
N LEU A 67 2.52 -7.33 9.78
CA LEU A 67 1.87 -8.63 9.89
C LEU A 67 0.40 -8.47 9.47
N LEU A 68 0.05 -9.11 8.37
CA LEU A 68 -1.29 -9.15 7.82
C LEU A 68 -2.05 -10.32 8.46
N GLY A 69 -3.28 -10.07 8.91
CA GLY A 69 -4.14 -11.13 9.44
C GLY A 69 -4.47 -12.22 8.41
N HIS A 70 -5.02 -13.35 8.88
CA HIS A 70 -5.49 -14.44 8.01
C HIS A 70 -6.56 -13.94 7.03
N LYS A 71 -6.69 -14.64 5.90
CA LYS A 71 -7.57 -14.30 4.78
C LYS A 71 -9.01 -13.96 5.23
N ARG A 72 -9.51 -12.84 4.68
CA ARG A 72 -10.91 -12.43 4.44
C ARG A 72 -11.81 -12.24 5.67
N GLU A 73 -11.83 -11.02 6.21
CA GLU A 73 -13.14 -10.42 6.49
C GLU A 73 -13.80 -10.24 5.10
N GLY A 74 -15.01 -10.79 4.93
CA GLY A 74 -15.63 -11.13 3.64
C GLY A 74 -15.62 -10.03 2.57
N GLU A 75 -15.86 -10.44 1.33
CA GLU A 75 -16.27 -9.52 0.25
C GLU A 75 -17.58 -8.84 0.69
N ILE A 76 -17.48 -7.61 1.19
CA ILE A 76 -18.66 -6.81 1.52
C ILE A 76 -19.14 -6.18 0.22
N GLY A 77 -19.94 -6.91 -0.55
CA GLY A 77 -20.44 -6.46 -1.83
C GLY A 77 -19.34 -6.17 -2.86
N HIS A 78 -19.76 -5.87 -4.08
CA HIS A 78 -18.93 -5.72 -5.28
C HIS A 78 -17.58 -5.01 -5.03
N ASP A 79 -16.47 -5.72 -5.29
CA ASP A 79 -15.10 -5.21 -5.41
C ASP A 79 -14.44 -4.52 -4.20
N VAL A 80 -14.99 -4.69 -3.00
CA VAL A 80 -14.40 -4.16 -1.75
C VAL A 80 -13.59 -5.24 -1.04
N LEU A 81 -12.27 -5.04 -0.97
CA LEU A 81 -11.36 -5.87 -0.18
C LEU A 81 -11.04 -5.18 1.14
N LEU A 82 -11.50 -5.74 2.26
CA LEU A 82 -11.06 -5.33 3.58
C LEU A 82 -9.83 -6.12 4.00
N SER A 83 -8.79 -5.40 4.39
CA SER A 83 -7.58 -6.00 4.95
C SER A 83 -7.25 -5.32 6.28
N LYS A 84 -7.10 -6.14 7.33
CA LYS A 84 -6.74 -5.68 8.66
C LYS A 84 -5.26 -5.95 8.93
N SER A 85 -4.50 -4.89 9.17
CA SER A 85 -3.16 -5.01 9.74
C SER A 85 -3.29 -5.44 11.19
N ARG A 86 -2.57 -6.50 11.60
CA ARG A 86 -2.50 -6.92 13.00
C ARG A 86 -1.42 -6.17 13.75
N PHE A 87 -0.24 -6.08 13.14
CA PHE A 87 0.89 -5.38 13.69
C PHE A 87 1.61 -4.60 12.59
N LEU A 88 2.12 -3.43 12.96
CA LEU A 88 2.90 -2.55 12.11
C LEU A 88 4.16 -2.15 12.89
N ALA A 89 5.33 -2.36 12.29
CA ALA A 89 6.60 -2.01 12.89
C ALA A 89 7.51 -1.34 11.84
N PRO A 90 8.43 -0.44 12.26
CA PRO A 90 9.50 0.02 11.38
C PRO A 90 10.38 -1.17 10.97
N ALA A 91 10.85 -1.16 9.73
CA ALA A 91 11.83 -2.13 9.25
C ALA A 91 13.22 -1.46 9.30
N THR A 92 13.93 -1.68 10.39
CA THR A 92 15.24 -1.05 10.66
C THR A 92 16.42 -1.79 10.05
N GLN A 93 16.19 -3.01 9.55
CA GLN A 93 17.18 -3.86 8.90
C GLN A 93 16.88 -4.03 7.40
N SER A 94 17.85 -4.55 6.65
CA SER A 94 17.67 -4.80 5.22
C SER A 94 16.67 -5.93 4.95
N LEU A 95 16.12 -5.98 3.73
CA LEU A 95 15.29 -7.08 3.28
C LEU A 95 16.00 -8.44 3.46
N ARG A 96 17.30 -8.50 3.14
CA ARG A 96 18.12 -9.71 3.30
C ARG A 96 18.15 -10.20 4.74
N PHE A 97 18.34 -9.30 5.71
CA PHE A 97 18.30 -9.66 7.13
C PHE A 97 16.96 -10.31 7.49
N TYR A 98 15.85 -9.72 7.06
CA TYR A 98 14.52 -10.27 7.38
C TYR A 98 14.25 -11.60 6.69
N ARG A 99 14.75 -11.80 5.47
CA ARG A 99 14.71 -13.11 4.79
C ARG A 99 15.44 -14.19 5.60
N GLU A 100 16.65 -13.90 6.05
CA GLU A 100 17.47 -14.84 6.84
C GLU A 100 16.90 -15.08 8.25
N TYR A 101 16.30 -14.06 8.86
CA TYR A 101 15.69 -14.13 10.19
C TYR A 101 14.38 -14.93 10.19
N PHE A 102 13.46 -14.62 9.28
CA PHE A 102 12.13 -15.23 9.24
C PHE A 102 12.09 -16.55 8.47
N LYS A 103 13.02 -16.77 7.53
CA LYS A 103 13.10 -17.99 6.69
C LYS A 103 11.75 -18.36 6.07
N PRO A 104 11.14 -17.46 5.28
CA PRO A 104 9.85 -17.74 4.67
C PRO A 104 9.93 -18.96 3.74
N LYS A 105 8.82 -19.67 3.62
CA LYS A 105 8.69 -20.77 2.66
C LYS A 105 8.65 -20.26 1.22
N GLN A 106 7.98 -19.13 1.04
CA GLN A 106 7.81 -18.48 -0.26
C GLN A 106 7.82 -16.97 -0.11
N GLU A 107 8.37 -16.31 -1.12
CA GLU A 107 8.37 -14.85 -1.26
C GLU A 107 7.55 -14.47 -2.51
N ILE A 108 6.87 -13.32 -2.43
CA ILE A 108 6.17 -12.71 -3.56
C ILE A 108 6.51 -11.22 -3.56
N SER A 109 7.19 -10.78 -4.61
CA SER A 109 7.54 -9.38 -4.84
C SER A 109 6.42 -8.68 -5.62
N VAL A 110 6.08 -7.44 -5.25
CA VAL A 110 5.15 -6.61 -6.02
C VAL A 110 5.66 -5.17 -6.04
N GLU A 111 5.85 -4.63 -7.24
CA GLU A 111 6.19 -3.21 -7.43
C GLU A 111 4.95 -2.41 -7.81
N LYS A 112 4.78 -1.24 -7.18
CA LYS A 112 3.67 -0.34 -7.44
C LYS A 112 4.11 1.11 -7.52
N ASN A 113 3.46 1.83 -8.40
CA ASN A 113 3.46 3.28 -8.41
C ASN A 113 2.14 3.77 -7.78
N ARG A 114 2.22 4.46 -6.63
CA ARG A 114 1.07 4.91 -5.85
C ARG A 114 0.95 6.43 -5.88
N LEU A 115 -0.21 6.89 -6.31
CA LEU A 115 -0.67 8.26 -6.11
C LEU A 115 -1.61 8.30 -4.92
N ARG A 116 -1.29 9.12 -3.92
CA ARG A 116 -2.05 9.24 -2.68
C ARG A 116 -2.54 10.66 -2.46
N TRP A 117 -3.85 10.82 -2.34
CA TRP A 117 -4.49 12.06 -1.90
C TRP A 117 -4.97 11.91 -0.46
N HIS A 118 -4.63 12.89 0.36
CA HIS A 118 -5.19 13.07 1.70
C HIS A 118 -6.41 13.96 1.54
N ILE A 119 -7.60 13.43 1.82
CA ILE A 119 -8.83 14.17 1.60
C ILE A 119 -9.67 14.24 2.86
N LYS A 120 -10.49 15.29 2.93
CA LYS A 120 -11.56 15.44 3.91
C LYS A 120 -12.89 15.53 3.17
N TYR A 121 -13.82 14.65 3.53
CA TYR A 121 -15.17 14.60 3.00
C TYR A 121 -16.16 14.47 4.15
N LYS A 122 -17.16 15.36 4.23
CA LYS A 122 -18.15 15.39 5.32
C LYS A 122 -17.52 15.26 6.72
N ASN A 123 -16.50 16.09 6.97
CA ASN A 123 -15.75 16.11 8.23
C ASN A 123 -15.02 14.80 8.60
N THR A 124 -14.81 13.91 7.63
CA THR A 124 -14.06 12.66 7.81
C THR A 124 -12.81 12.68 6.94
N GLU A 125 -11.65 12.39 7.54
CA GLU A 125 -10.38 12.31 6.83
C GLU A 125 -10.07 10.88 6.40
N PHE A 126 -9.66 10.71 5.15
CA PHE A 126 -9.16 9.42 4.65
C PHE A 126 -8.21 9.61 3.47
N PHE A 127 -7.59 8.50 3.06
CA PHE A 127 -6.67 8.48 1.93
C PHE A 127 -7.32 7.84 0.71
N VAL A 128 -7.22 8.50 -0.43
CA VAL A 128 -7.51 7.88 -1.73
C VAL A 128 -6.18 7.47 -2.36
N ASN A 129 -6.04 6.18 -2.67
CA ASN A 129 -4.85 5.63 -3.33
C ASN A 129 -5.24 5.13 -4.72
N ILE A 130 -4.51 5.56 -5.74
CA ILE A 130 -4.54 4.96 -7.07
C ILE A 130 -3.20 4.27 -7.27
N ASP A 131 -3.25 2.95 -7.47
CA ASP A 131 -2.06 2.12 -7.64
C ASP A 131 -1.98 1.62 -9.08
N GLU A 132 -0.82 1.86 -9.70
CA GLU A 132 -0.41 1.17 -10.90
C GLU A 132 0.56 0.05 -10.50
N VAL A 133 0.18 -1.22 -10.72
CA VAL A 133 1.06 -2.36 -10.45
C VAL A 133 2.00 -2.52 -11.65
N LYS A 134 3.31 -2.44 -11.40
CA LYS A 134 4.35 -2.56 -12.43
C LYS A 134 4.79 -4.00 -12.63
N GLU A 135 5.03 -4.69 -11.52
CA GLU A 135 5.43 -6.11 -11.50
C GLU A 135 4.46 -6.86 -10.58
N PRO A 136 3.63 -7.76 -11.13
CA PRO A 136 2.65 -8.55 -10.38
C PRO A 136 3.19 -9.87 -9.81
#